data_AF-A0A9D7UH93-F1
#
_entry.id   AF-A0A9D7UH93-F1
#
_cell.length_a   1.000
_cell.length_b   1.000
_cell.length_c   1.000
_cell.angle_alpha   90.00
_cell.angle_beta   90.00
_cell.angle_gamma   90.00
#
_symmetry.space_group_name_H-M   'P 1'
#
loop_
_entity.id
_entity.type
_entity.pdbx_description
1 polymer ?
#
loop_
_entity_poly.entity_id
_entity_poly.type
_entity_poly.pdbx_seq_one_letter_code
_entity_poly.pdbx_strand_id
1 'polypeptide(L)'
;MKLIANLLLAISVAIGALAASTAYLAPLSLPDDRLIGLTLNADAGRVDNADGSHSPIAHRGEALTPTHLAALRANVIQRRGASLDVRYVSVKEFAWARWQGRWIFALALFGLLLGGLMMRAASKKDLAEADAKAADAPPGESPEGAIAAVLATLDALGRDMTDIADPRARCQMIVQRVGELQVTHLPAFVEAKPRLISRMGLGAYAELMGNFSYGERMLNRAWSTAADGHIGEASTSLANARKPLQLTAAALKK
;
A
#
# COMPACT_ATOMS: atom_id res chain seq x y z
N MET A 1 19.52 0.61 5.28
CA MET A 1 18.44 0.08 6.15
C MET A 1 17.20 -0.34 5.37
N LYS A 2 16.63 0.51 4.50
CA LYS A 2 15.43 0.15 3.68
C LYS A 2 15.61 -1.11 2.83
N LEU A 3 16.78 -1.27 2.18
CA LEU A 3 17.09 -2.47 1.39
C LEU A 3 17.05 -3.75 2.24
N ILE A 4 17.61 -3.70 3.45
CA ILE A 4 17.62 -4.84 4.39
C ILE A 4 16.18 -5.15 4.85
N ALA A 5 15.39 -4.12 5.17
CA ALA A 5 13.99 -4.30 5.55
C ALA A 5 13.16 -4.92 4.41
N ASN A 6 13.34 -4.45 3.18
CA ASN A 6 12.67 -5.01 2.01
C ASN A 6 13.07 -6.46 1.73
N LEU A 7 14.36 -6.79 1.85
CA LEU A 7 14.85 -8.16 1.68
C LEU A 7 14.25 -9.07 2.76
N LEU A 8 14.25 -8.64 4.02
CA LEU A 8 13.67 -9.39 5.13
C LEU A 8 12.17 -9.63 4.91
N LEU A 9 11.42 -8.62 4.47
CA LEU A 9 10.00 -8.75 4.12
C LEU A 9 9.81 -9.78 2.99
N ALA A 10 10.56 -9.67 1.89
CA ALA A 10 10.44 -10.57 0.74
C ALA A 10 10.73 -12.03 1.12
N ILE A 11 11.82 -12.27 1.85
CA ILE A 11 12.19 -13.61 2.34
C ILE A 11 11.10 -14.15 3.27
N SER A 12 10.60 -13.32 4.19
CA SER A 12 9.57 -13.72 5.15
C SER A 12 8.27 -14.10 4.44
N VAL A 13 7.83 -13.34 3.43
CA VAL A 13 6.66 -13.70 2.61
C VAL A 13 6.87 -15.04 1.91
N ALA A 14 8.01 -15.22 1.24
CA ALA A 14 8.30 -16.44 0.48
C ALA A 14 8.32 -17.68 1.39
N ILE A 15 9.05 -17.60 2.51
CA ILE A 15 9.14 -18.70 3.48
C ILE A 15 7.78 -18.96 4.13
N GLY A 16 7.05 -17.91 4.51
CA GLY A 16 5.70 -18.04 5.09
C GLY A 16 4.72 -18.71 4.15
N ALA A 17 4.73 -18.35 2.86
CA ALA A 17 3.88 -18.95 1.84
C ALA A 17 4.21 -20.44 1.62
N LEU A 18 5.52 -20.77 1.55
CA LEU A 18 5.97 -22.16 1.45
C LEU A 18 5.59 -22.99 2.68
N ALA A 19 5.70 -22.42 3.89
CA ALA A 19 5.25 -23.10 5.10
C ALA A 19 3.74 -23.31 5.08
N ALA A 20 2.97 -22.28 4.69
CA ALA A 20 1.50 -22.33 4.67
C ALA A 20 0.95 -23.37 3.68
N SER A 21 1.63 -23.62 2.56
CA SER A 21 1.21 -24.65 1.60
C SER A 21 1.24 -26.07 2.19
N THR A 22 1.98 -26.28 3.27
CA THR A 22 2.06 -27.57 3.99
C THR A 22 1.03 -27.71 5.12
N ALA A 23 0.17 -26.72 5.35
CA ALA A 23 -0.78 -26.69 6.48
C ALA A 23 -1.75 -27.89 6.52
N TYR A 24 -2.05 -28.45 5.36
CA TYR A 24 -2.97 -29.58 5.18
C TYR A 24 -2.25 -30.90 4.89
N LEU A 25 -0.92 -30.93 5.01
CA LEU A 25 -0.13 -32.14 4.90
C LEU A 25 0.08 -32.74 6.28
N ALA A 26 -0.63 -33.82 6.57
CA ALA A 26 -0.48 -34.56 7.82
C ALA A 26 0.65 -35.60 7.65
N PRO A 27 1.71 -35.54 8.47
CA PRO A 27 2.78 -36.54 8.41
C PRO A 27 2.31 -37.89 8.97
N LEU A 28 2.61 -38.96 8.24
CA LEU A 28 2.25 -40.33 8.63
C LEU A 28 3.06 -40.86 9.83
N SER A 29 4.11 -40.14 10.25
CA SER A 29 4.86 -40.42 11.47
C SER A 29 4.13 -40.02 12.76
N LEU A 30 3.00 -39.30 12.67
CA LEU A 30 2.17 -39.02 13.83
C LEU A 30 1.48 -40.29 14.35
N PRO A 31 1.16 -40.37 15.64
CA PRO A 31 0.42 -41.49 16.18
C PRO A 31 -1.02 -41.53 15.66
N ASP A 32 -1.62 -42.72 15.65
CA ASP A 32 -2.89 -43.02 14.96
C ASP A 32 -4.06 -42.19 15.50
N ASP A 33 -4.08 -41.91 16.81
CA ASP A 33 -5.09 -41.09 17.47
C ASP A 33 -5.19 -39.67 16.90
N ARG A 34 -4.13 -39.17 16.25
CA ARG A 34 -4.09 -37.84 15.61
C ARG A 34 -4.52 -37.85 14.14
N LEU A 35 -4.60 -39.03 13.53
CA LEU A 35 -4.83 -39.22 12.09
C LEU A 35 -6.15 -39.94 11.78
N ILE A 36 -6.62 -40.83 12.66
CA ILE A 36 -7.88 -41.54 12.48
C ILE A 36 -9.05 -40.55 12.46
N GLY A 37 -9.98 -40.77 11.53
CA GLY A 37 -11.18 -39.95 11.37
C GLY A 37 -10.98 -38.68 10.54
N LEU A 38 -9.77 -38.37 10.08
CA LEU A 38 -9.54 -37.25 9.18
C LEU A 38 -9.97 -37.58 7.77
N THR A 39 -10.54 -36.59 7.09
CA THR A 39 -11.02 -36.73 5.73
C THR A 39 -9.90 -36.43 4.75
N LEU A 40 -9.62 -37.36 3.84
CA LEU A 40 -8.63 -37.14 2.78
C LEU A 40 -9.09 -36.05 1.80
N ASN A 41 -8.18 -35.12 1.50
CA ASN A 41 -8.39 -34.07 0.52
C ASN A 41 -7.97 -34.49 -0.90
N ALA A 42 -7.12 -35.51 -1.00
CA ALA A 42 -6.68 -36.15 -2.25
C ALA A 42 -6.47 -37.66 -2.00
N ASP A 43 -6.47 -38.45 -3.09
CA ASP A 43 -6.16 -39.89 -3.02
C ASP A 43 -4.77 -40.12 -2.42
N ALA A 44 -4.63 -41.19 -1.63
CA ALA A 44 -3.40 -41.50 -0.90
C ALA A 44 -2.89 -42.92 -1.17
N GLY A 45 -1.58 -43.06 -1.30
CA GLY A 45 -0.92 -44.34 -1.56
C GLY A 45 -1.17 -44.90 -2.96
N ARG A 46 -0.52 -46.03 -3.26
CA ARG A 46 -0.68 -46.74 -4.54
C ARG A 46 -0.54 -48.24 -4.35
N VAL A 47 -1.51 -48.99 -4.87
CA VAL A 47 -1.45 -50.44 -5.01
C VAL A 47 -1.38 -50.75 -6.50
N ASP A 48 -0.45 -51.63 -6.87
CA ASP A 48 -0.33 -52.13 -8.23
C ASP A 48 -1.24 -53.35 -8.38
N ASN A 49 -2.17 -53.27 -9.31
CA ASN A 49 -3.12 -54.34 -9.61
C ASN A 49 -2.49 -55.36 -10.57
N ALA A 50 -3.02 -56.58 -10.59
CA ALA A 50 -2.49 -57.67 -11.42
C ALA A 50 -2.58 -57.39 -12.94
N ASP A 51 -3.46 -56.49 -13.36
CA ASP A 51 -3.63 -56.01 -14.74
C ASP A 51 -2.66 -54.87 -15.11
N GLY A 52 -1.78 -54.47 -14.19
CA GLY A 52 -0.86 -53.34 -14.36
C GLY A 52 -1.50 -51.97 -14.13
N SER A 53 -2.78 -51.90 -13.78
CA SER A 53 -3.43 -50.66 -13.34
C SER A 53 -3.02 -50.31 -11.89
N HIS A 54 -3.33 -49.09 -11.48
CA HIS A 54 -3.01 -48.60 -10.14
C HIS A 54 -4.24 -48.04 -9.45
N SER A 55 -4.46 -48.47 -8.21
CA SER A 55 -5.54 -47.96 -7.37
C SER A 55 -4.95 -47.30 -6.12
N PRO A 56 -5.53 -46.20 -5.62
CA PRO A 56 -5.09 -45.62 -4.36
C PRO A 56 -5.46 -46.54 -3.19
N ILE A 57 -4.70 -46.44 -2.10
CA ILE A 57 -4.99 -47.19 -0.87
C ILE A 57 -6.21 -46.61 -0.16
N ALA A 58 -6.39 -45.29 -0.24
CA ALA A 58 -7.53 -44.58 0.32
C ALA A 58 -7.94 -43.46 -0.63
N HIS A 59 -9.25 -43.31 -0.85
CA HIS A 59 -9.80 -42.36 -1.81
C HIS A 59 -10.06 -40.99 -1.18
N ARG A 60 -10.04 -39.96 -2.03
CA ARG A 60 -10.44 -38.61 -1.67
C ARG A 60 -11.84 -38.61 -1.05
N GLY A 61 -11.99 -37.93 0.08
CA GLY A 61 -13.26 -37.82 0.79
C GLY A 61 -13.52 -38.94 1.79
N GLU A 62 -12.72 -39.99 1.81
CA GLU A 62 -12.80 -41.03 2.83
C GLU A 62 -12.14 -40.59 4.13
N ALA A 63 -12.67 -41.10 5.25
CA ALA A 63 -12.05 -40.96 6.55
C ALA A 63 -10.87 -41.95 6.68
N LEU A 64 -9.77 -41.49 7.26
CA LEU A 64 -8.63 -42.35 7.56
C LEU A 64 -9.00 -43.37 8.65
N THR A 65 -8.87 -44.65 8.32
CA THR A 65 -9.09 -45.78 9.23
C THR A 65 -7.74 -46.37 9.68
N PRO A 66 -7.70 -47.18 10.75
CA PRO A 66 -6.48 -47.88 11.16
C PRO A 66 -5.88 -48.75 10.04
N THR A 67 -6.74 -49.39 9.24
CA THR A 67 -6.31 -50.22 8.10
C THR A 67 -5.69 -49.38 6.99
N HIS A 68 -6.26 -48.20 6.68
CA HIS A 68 -5.66 -47.26 5.73
C HIS A 68 -4.27 -46.82 6.21
N LEU A 69 -4.11 -46.45 7.49
CA LEU A 69 -2.83 -45.99 8.03
C LEU A 69 -1.75 -47.07 8.01
N ALA A 70 -2.10 -48.30 8.42
CA ALA A 70 -1.17 -49.43 8.37
C ALA A 70 -0.71 -49.72 6.92
N ALA A 71 -1.66 -49.73 5.98
CA ALA A 71 -1.37 -49.93 4.56
C ALA A 71 -0.51 -48.80 3.98
N LEU A 72 -0.83 -47.53 4.27
CA LEU A 72 -0.09 -46.36 3.79
C LEU A 72 1.34 -46.30 4.33
N ARG A 73 1.57 -46.65 5.60
CA ARG A 73 2.91 -46.69 6.20
C ARG A 73 3.77 -47.84 5.67
N ALA A 74 3.15 -48.97 5.32
CA ALA A 74 3.82 -50.09 4.68
C ALA A 74 4.00 -49.90 3.17
N ASN A 75 3.37 -48.88 2.57
CA ASN A 75 3.39 -48.65 1.14
C ASN A 75 4.71 -48.03 0.69
N VAL A 76 5.50 -48.82 -0.04
CA VAL A 76 6.73 -48.38 -0.69
C VAL A 76 6.48 -48.30 -2.18
N ILE A 77 6.50 -47.10 -2.74
CA ILE A 77 6.27 -46.87 -4.17
C ILE A 77 7.61 -46.98 -4.90
N GLN A 78 7.76 -47.94 -5.80
CA GLN A 78 8.92 -48.00 -6.68
C GLN A 78 8.71 -47.08 -7.88
N ARG A 79 9.58 -46.06 -8.02
CA ARG A 79 9.57 -45.15 -9.17
C ARG A 79 10.97 -45.01 -9.72
N ARG A 80 11.18 -45.41 -10.99
CA ARG A 80 12.47 -45.31 -11.70
C ARG A 80 13.65 -45.89 -10.91
N GLY A 81 13.47 -47.06 -10.29
CA GLY A 81 14.52 -47.75 -9.53
C GLY A 81 14.78 -47.19 -8.12
N ALA A 82 14.00 -46.21 -7.66
CA ALA A 82 14.04 -45.73 -6.27
C ALA A 82 12.77 -46.14 -5.52
N SER A 83 12.95 -46.62 -4.29
CA SER A 83 11.87 -46.86 -3.33
C SER A 83 11.53 -45.57 -2.60
N LEU A 84 10.27 -45.12 -2.70
CA LEU A 84 9.77 -43.92 -2.07
C LEU A 84 8.66 -44.27 -1.07
N ASP A 85 8.89 -43.98 0.21
CA ASP A 85 7.87 -44.15 1.24
C ASP A 85 6.86 -42.99 1.19
N VAL A 86 5.59 -43.30 1.42
CA VAL A 86 4.57 -42.26 1.61
C VAL A 86 4.82 -41.60 2.97
N ARG A 87 5.24 -40.34 2.97
CA ARG A 87 5.55 -39.59 4.21
C ARG A 87 4.41 -38.72 4.71
N TYR A 88 3.56 -38.24 3.81
CA TYR A 88 2.51 -37.28 4.11
C TYR A 88 1.21 -37.65 3.40
N VAL A 89 0.09 -37.32 4.03
CA VAL A 89 -1.24 -37.40 3.43
C VAL A 89 -1.91 -36.03 3.46
N SER A 90 -2.65 -35.68 2.40
CA SER A 90 -3.39 -34.43 2.33
C SER A 90 -4.76 -34.60 2.98
N VAL A 91 -5.07 -33.81 3.99
CA VAL A 91 -6.34 -33.87 4.75
C VAL A 91 -7.11 -32.57 4.65
N LYS A 92 -8.44 -32.61 4.85
CA LYS A 92 -9.29 -31.41 4.82
C LYS A 92 -9.24 -30.62 6.12
N GLU A 93 -9.11 -31.30 7.24
CA GLU A 93 -9.15 -30.68 8.56
C GLU A 93 -7.79 -30.05 8.90
N PHE A 94 -7.80 -28.76 9.21
CA PHE A 94 -6.62 -28.10 9.73
C PHE A 94 -6.48 -28.34 11.24
N ALA A 95 -5.25 -28.61 11.70
CA ALA A 95 -4.93 -28.60 13.12
C ALA A 95 -3.52 -28.06 13.38
N TRP A 96 -3.44 -26.98 14.16
CA TRP A 96 -2.18 -26.31 14.50
C TRP A 96 -1.14 -27.25 15.16
N ALA A 97 -1.62 -28.20 15.97
CA ALA A 97 -0.74 -29.14 16.66
C ALA A 97 -0.01 -30.12 15.71
N ARG A 98 -0.59 -30.42 14.54
CA ARG A 98 -0.05 -31.38 13.56
C ARG A 98 0.83 -30.72 12.50
N TRP A 99 0.67 -29.42 12.30
CA TRP A 99 1.35 -28.71 11.24
C TRP A 99 2.85 -28.55 11.57
N GLN A 100 3.70 -29.27 10.84
CA GLN A 100 5.15 -29.22 11.02
C GLN A 100 5.74 -27.84 10.71
N GLY A 101 5.19 -27.14 9.71
CA GLY A 101 5.64 -25.82 9.27
C GLY A 101 5.33 -24.67 10.23
N ARG A 102 4.61 -24.91 11.34
CA ARG A 102 4.12 -23.86 12.25
C ARG A 102 5.21 -22.93 12.79
N TRP A 103 6.39 -23.47 13.10
CA TRP A 103 7.49 -22.67 13.65
C TRP A 103 8.18 -21.82 12.58
N ILE A 104 8.35 -22.39 11.38
CA ILE A 104 8.88 -21.66 10.22
C ILE A 104 7.91 -20.54 9.84
N PHE A 105 6.60 -20.82 9.84
CA PHE A 105 5.57 -19.82 9.60
C PHE A 105 5.55 -18.72 10.67
N ALA A 106 5.63 -19.09 11.95
CA ALA A 106 5.70 -18.12 13.05
C ALA A 106 6.94 -17.22 12.94
N LEU A 107 8.10 -17.81 12.58
CA LEU A 107 9.33 -17.05 12.33
C LEU A 107 9.17 -16.10 11.14
N ALA A 108 8.56 -16.55 10.05
CA ALA A 108 8.23 -15.70 8.90
C ALA A 108 7.30 -14.54 9.29
N LEU A 109 6.25 -14.81 10.08
CA LEU A 109 5.35 -13.77 10.58
C LEU A 109 6.09 -12.75 11.45
N PHE A 110 6.98 -13.21 12.32
CA PHE A 110 7.84 -12.32 13.12
C PHE A 110 8.76 -11.47 12.23
N GLY A 111 9.38 -12.08 11.21
CA GLY A 111 10.19 -11.38 10.22
C GLY A 111 9.42 -10.29 9.47
N LEU A 112 8.14 -10.54 9.13
CA LEU A 112 7.26 -9.53 8.53
C LEU A 112 7.01 -8.34 9.46
N LEU A 113 6.69 -8.61 10.73
CA LEU A 113 6.47 -7.56 11.72
C LEU A 113 7.73 -6.73 11.93
N LEU A 114 8.89 -7.38 12.11
CA LEU A 114 10.16 -6.71 12.29
C LEU A 114 10.55 -5.86 11.06
N GLY A 115 10.43 -6.43 9.85
CA GLY A 115 10.69 -5.71 8.61
C GLY A 115 9.79 -4.49 8.44
N GLY A 116 8.50 -4.62 8.76
CA GLY A 116 7.55 -3.50 8.75
C GLY A 116 7.90 -2.39 9.74
N LEU A 117 8.27 -2.75 10.97
CA LEU A 117 8.73 -1.80 11.99
C LEU A 117 10.01 -1.08 11.56
N MET A 118 10.98 -1.80 11.00
CA MET A 118 12.22 -1.20 10.47
C MET A 118 11.94 -0.23 9.31
N MET A 119 11.05 -0.60 8.39
CA MET A 119 10.67 0.26 7.27
C MET A 119 9.99 1.53 7.77
N ARG A 120 9.11 1.41 8.77
CA ARG A 120 8.45 2.56 9.41
C ARG A 120 9.46 3.47 10.11
N ALA A 121 10.42 2.90 10.83
CA ALA A 121 11.47 3.68 11.50
C ALA A 121 12.38 4.41 10.49
N ALA A 122 12.78 3.73 9.41
CA ALA A 122 13.58 4.34 8.35
C ALA A 122 12.83 5.49 7.65
N SER A 123 11.55 5.29 7.31
CA SER A 123 10.73 6.36 6.72
C SER A 123 10.55 7.55 7.68
N LYS A 124 10.40 7.31 8.99
CA LYS A 124 10.36 8.39 9.98
C LYS A 124 11.66 9.18 10.04
N LYS A 125 12.81 8.51 9.89
CA LYS A 125 14.11 9.18 9.87
C LYS A 125 14.28 10.04 8.62
N ASP A 126 13.94 9.51 7.44
CA ASP A 126 14.02 10.27 6.18
C ASP A 126 13.08 11.49 6.21
N LEU A 127 11.90 11.35 6.82
CA LEU A 127 10.99 12.47 7.05
C LEU A 127 11.58 13.51 8.01
N ALA A 128 12.22 13.08 9.10
CA ALA A 128 12.87 14.00 10.04
C ALA A 128 14.07 14.75 9.42
N GLU A 129 14.85 14.08 8.57
CA GLU A 129 15.95 14.71 7.82
C GLU A 129 15.40 15.69 6.77
N ALA A 130 14.29 15.37 6.10
CA ALA A 130 13.61 16.28 5.20
C ALA A 130 13.00 17.48 5.95
N ASP A 131 12.42 17.26 7.12
CA ASP A 131 11.89 18.33 7.98
C ASP A 131 12.99 19.27 8.45
N ALA A 132 14.16 18.74 8.84
CA ALA A 132 15.31 19.57 9.22
C ALA A 132 15.78 20.45 8.06
N LYS A 133 15.88 19.91 6.85
CA LYS A 133 16.23 20.70 5.65
C LYS A 133 15.18 21.74 5.31
N ALA A 134 13.91 21.42 5.48
CA ALA A 134 12.80 22.33 5.17
C ALA A 134 12.57 23.38 6.26
N ALA A 135 13.07 23.18 7.48
CA ALA A 135 13.08 24.20 8.53
C ALA A 135 14.12 25.30 8.25
N ASP A 136 15.22 24.95 7.56
CA ASP A 136 16.24 25.89 7.10
C ASP A 136 15.91 26.53 5.73
N ALA A 137 14.82 26.10 5.08
CA ALA A 137 14.41 26.64 3.79
C ALA A 137 13.86 28.07 3.93
N PRO A 138 14.12 28.97 2.95
CA PRO A 138 13.55 30.32 2.95
C PRO A 138 12.02 30.29 3.08
N PRO A 139 11.38 31.31 3.67
CA PRO A 139 9.94 31.32 3.95
C PRO A 139 9.05 30.96 2.75
N GLY A 140 9.47 31.31 1.52
CA GLY A 140 8.74 31.02 0.28
C GLY A 140 8.76 29.56 -0.20
N GLU A 141 9.59 28.70 0.38
CA GLU A 141 9.72 27.27 0.04
C GLU A 141 8.96 26.35 1.01
N SER A 142 8.46 26.90 2.13
CA SER A 142 7.58 26.16 3.04
C SER A 142 6.16 26.03 2.48
N PRO A 143 5.39 24.96 2.76
CA PRO A 143 4.01 24.85 2.30
C PRO A 143 3.11 25.96 2.87
N GLU A 144 3.38 26.40 4.10
CA GLU A 144 2.71 27.55 4.71
C GLU A 144 3.00 28.85 3.95
N GLY A 145 4.26 29.10 3.62
CA GLY A 145 4.69 30.28 2.90
C GLY A 145 4.24 30.27 1.43
N ALA A 146 4.21 29.10 0.79
CA ALA A 146 3.68 28.95 -0.57
C ALA A 146 2.20 29.35 -0.63
N ILE A 147 1.36 28.84 0.28
CA ILE A 147 -0.06 29.23 0.32
C ILE A 147 -0.22 30.70 0.74
N ALA A 148 0.59 31.20 1.66
CA ALA A 148 0.57 32.62 2.03
C ALA A 148 0.93 33.53 0.84
N ALA A 149 1.93 33.16 0.04
CA ALA A 149 2.33 33.88 -1.16
C ALA A 149 1.23 33.86 -2.22
N VAL A 150 0.57 32.71 -2.43
CA VAL A 150 -0.60 32.61 -3.32
C VAL A 150 -1.70 33.58 -2.87
N LEU A 151 -2.09 33.57 -1.59
CA LEU A 151 -3.11 34.47 -1.06
C LEU A 151 -2.72 35.94 -1.18
N ALA A 152 -1.46 36.28 -0.89
CA ALA A 152 -0.95 37.65 -1.03
C ALA A 152 -1.01 38.12 -2.50
N THR A 153 -0.65 37.28 -3.45
CA THR A 153 -0.73 37.59 -4.88
C THR A 153 -2.17 37.74 -5.34
N LEU A 154 -3.11 36.91 -4.87
CA LEU A 154 -4.53 37.09 -5.17
C LEU A 154 -5.09 38.41 -4.63
N ASP A 155 -4.67 38.81 -3.43
CA ASP A 155 -5.09 40.07 -2.83
C ASP A 155 -4.47 41.29 -3.53
N ALA A 156 -3.22 41.17 -4.00
CA ALA A 156 -2.58 42.19 -4.85
C ALA A 156 -3.27 42.29 -6.21
N LEU A 157 -3.53 41.16 -6.87
CA LEU A 157 -4.23 41.10 -8.15
C LEU A 157 -5.64 41.73 -8.05
N GLY A 158 -6.38 41.41 -6.99
CA GLY A 158 -7.72 41.98 -6.77
C GLY A 158 -7.71 43.51 -6.65
N ARG A 159 -6.69 44.09 -6.02
CA ARG A 159 -6.51 45.54 -5.92
C ARG A 159 -6.06 46.14 -7.26
N ASP A 160 -5.01 45.59 -7.87
CA ASP A 160 -4.44 46.16 -9.10
C ASP A 160 -5.44 46.13 -10.27
N MET A 161 -6.34 45.14 -10.29
CA MET A 161 -7.41 45.06 -11.28
C MET A 161 -8.45 46.19 -11.17
N THR A 162 -8.66 46.82 -10.01
CA THR A 162 -9.64 47.92 -9.90
C THR A 162 -9.19 49.18 -10.63
N ASP A 163 -7.87 49.38 -10.73
CA ASP A 163 -7.29 50.61 -11.26
C ASP A 163 -7.11 50.57 -12.79
N ILE A 164 -7.21 49.40 -13.40
CA ILE A 164 -7.06 49.21 -14.84
C ILE A 164 -8.44 49.28 -15.49
N ALA A 165 -8.69 50.26 -16.36
CA ALA A 165 -9.97 50.34 -17.07
C ALA A 165 -10.09 49.31 -18.21
N ASP A 166 -8.98 48.97 -18.88
CA ASP A 166 -8.99 48.08 -20.05
C ASP A 166 -9.18 46.59 -19.66
N PRO A 167 -10.26 45.93 -20.11
CA PRO A 167 -10.49 44.51 -19.87
C PRO A 167 -9.37 43.59 -20.37
N ARG A 168 -8.73 43.93 -21.51
CA ARG A 168 -7.67 43.10 -22.08
C ARG A 168 -6.41 43.15 -21.23
N ALA A 169 -6.02 44.34 -20.77
CA ALA A 169 -4.93 44.52 -19.83
C ALA A 169 -5.18 43.74 -18.51
N ARG A 170 -6.41 43.73 -17.98
CA ARG A 170 -6.76 42.91 -16.81
C ARG A 170 -6.57 41.42 -17.08
N CYS A 171 -7.06 40.91 -18.21
CA CYS A 171 -6.86 39.51 -18.60
C CYS A 171 -5.37 39.14 -18.68
N GLN A 172 -4.54 39.97 -19.32
CA GLN A 172 -3.09 39.74 -19.41
C GLN A 172 -2.44 39.69 -18.03
N MET A 173 -2.83 40.58 -17.12
CA MET A 173 -2.33 40.57 -15.74
C MET A 173 -2.70 39.28 -15.00
N ILE A 174 -3.92 38.76 -15.17
CA ILE A 174 -4.35 37.48 -14.59
C ILE A 174 -3.49 36.35 -15.14
N VAL A 175 -3.36 36.25 -16.46
CA VAL A 175 -2.57 35.19 -17.13
C VAL A 175 -1.13 35.18 -16.62
N GLN A 176 -0.49 36.36 -16.54
CA GLN A 176 0.88 36.47 -16.08
C GLN A 176 1.01 36.04 -14.62
N ARG A 177 0.29 36.69 -13.70
CA ARG A 177 0.49 36.46 -12.26
C ARG A 177 0.01 35.08 -11.80
N VAL A 178 -1.13 34.61 -12.32
CA VAL A 178 -1.59 33.25 -11.99
C VAL A 178 -0.67 32.20 -12.60
N GLY A 179 -0.14 32.44 -13.81
CA GLY A 179 0.87 31.56 -14.42
C GLY A 179 2.14 31.48 -13.58
N GLU A 180 2.62 32.60 -13.06
CA GLU A 180 3.76 32.63 -12.12
C GLU A 180 3.45 31.80 -10.86
N LEU A 181 2.29 31.99 -10.22
CA LEU A 181 1.88 31.19 -9.05
C LEU A 181 1.86 29.69 -9.31
N GLN A 182 1.36 29.27 -10.47
CA GLN A 182 1.25 27.88 -10.88
C GLN A 182 2.61 27.20 -11.05
N VAL A 183 3.63 27.95 -11.44
CA VAL A 183 4.99 27.41 -11.65
C VAL A 183 5.83 27.48 -10.38
N THR A 184 5.64 28.49 -9.53
CA THR A 184 6.52 28.72 -8.38
C THR A 184 5.97 28.15 -7.07
N HIS A 185 4.72 28.45 -6.71
CA HIS A 185 4.22 28.19 -5.36
C HIS A 185 3.34 26.95 -5.24
N LEU A 186 2.51 26.66 -6.26
CA LEU A 186 1.65 25.46 -6.20
C LEU A 186 2.46 24.15 -6.16
N PRO A 187 3.55 23.98 -6.95
CA PRO A 187 4.36 22.78 -6.88
C PRO A 187 5.04 22.59 -5.52
N ALA A 188 5.61 23.67 -4.96
CA ALA A 188 6.24 23.64 -3.63
C ALA A 188 5.29 23.15 -2.53
N PHE A 189 4.02 23.54 -2.59
CA PHE A 189 3.00 23.02 -1.67
C PHE A 189 2.71 21.52 -1.88
N VAL A 190 2.56 21.08 -3.13
CA VAL A 190 2.26 19.68 -3.45
C VAL A 190 3.42 18.74 -3.10
N GLU A 191 4.66 19.19 -3.30
CA GLU A 191 5.87 18.45 -2.96
C GLU A 191 6.00 18.20 -1.44
N ALA A 192 5.41 19.07 -0.61
CA ALA A 192 5.37 18.89 0.84
C ALA A 192 4.42 17.77 1.32
N LYS A 193 3.72 17.06 0.42
CA LYS A 193 2.76 16.00 0.73
C LYS A 193 3.24 14.99 1.79
N PRO A 194 4.43 14.35 1.67
CA PRO A 194 4.85 13.35 2.66
C PRO A 194 5.00 13.94 4.07
N ARG A 195 5.52 15.17 4.17
CA ARG A 195 5.67 15.92 5.42
C ARG A 195 4.31 16.28 6.00
N LEU A 196 3.39 16.79 5.18
CA LEU A 196 2.05 17.14 5.64
C LEU A 196 1.31 15.90 6.16
N ILE A 197 1.31 14.79 5.41
CA ILE A 197 0.71 13.52 5.88
C ILE A 197 1.34 13.04 7.19
N SER A 198 2.67 13.16 7.34
CA SER A 198 3.37 12.80 8.57
C SER A 198 2.94 13.66 9.77
N ARG A 199 2.76 14.98 9.57
CA ARG A 199 2.44 15.95 10.62
C ARG A 199 0.99 15.88 11.10
N MET A 200 0.02 15.85 10.17
CA MET A 200 -1.41 15.93 10.51
C MET A 200 -2.18 14.62 10.31
N GLY A 201 -1.55 13.58 9.77
CA GLY A 201 -2.19 12.32 9.44
C GLY A 201 -2.96 12.36 8.10
N LEU A 202 -3.29 11.17 7.59
CA LEU A 202 -3.88 11.02 6.25
C LEU A 202 -5.28 11.62 6.13
N GLY A 203 -6.10 11.52 7.17
CA GLY A 203 -7.48 12.05 7.17
C GLY A 203 -7.51 13.58 7.07
N ALA A 204 -6.77 14.26 7.95
CA ALA A 204 -6.68 15.72 7.94
C ALA A 204 -6.00 16.23 6.64
N TYR A 205 -4.99 15.52 6.15
CA TYR A 205 -4.37 15.84 4.86
C TYR A 205 -5.37 15.74 3.69
N ALA A 206 -6.24 14.73 3.67
CA ALA A 206 -7.24 14.58 2.62
C ALA A 206 -8.24 15.75 2.60
N GLU A 207 -8.69 16.21 3.77
CA GLU A 207 -9.55 17.39 3.90
C GLU A 207 -8.84 18.67 3.43
N LEU A 208 -7.59 18.87 3.87
CA LEU A 208 -6.73 19.98 3.44
C LEU A 208 -6.54 19.99 1.92
N MET A 209 -6.28 18.84 1.31
CA MET A 209 -6.14 18.72 -0.14
C MET A 209 -7.45 18.95 -0.89
N GLY A 210 -8.60 18.58 -0.31
CA GLY A 210 -9.90 18.89 -0.90
C GLY A 210 -10.10 20.40 -1.13
N ASN A 211 -9.77 21.20 -0.11
CA ASN A 211 -9.82 22.66 -0.19
C ASN A 211 -8.78 23.22 -1.18
N PHE A 212 -7.53 22.76 -1.09
CA PHE A 212 -6.46 23.19 -1.98
C PHE A 212 -6.79 22.90 -3.45
N SER A 213 -7.15 21.66 -3.79
CA SER A 213 -7.43 21.27 -5.18
C SER A 213 -8.65 21.98 -5.76
N TYR A 214 -9.64 22.35 -4.93
CA TYR A 214 -10.72 23.21 -5.42
C TYR A 214 -10.20 24.61 -5.76
N GLY A 215 -9.40 25.22 -4.87
CA GLY A 215 -8.78 26.53 -5.12
C GLY A 215 -7.91 26.53 -6.37
N GLU A 216 -7.02 25.55 -6.51
CA GLU A 216 -6.17 25.33 -7.69
C GLU A 216 -6.99 25.23 -8.98
N ARG A 217 -8.07 24.43 -9.02
CA ARG A 217 -8.95 24.35 -10.19
C ARG A 217 -9.57 25.70 -10.57
N MET A 218 -9.94 26.51 -9.59
CA MET A 218 -10.47 27.85 -9.82
C MET A 218 -9.38 28.80 -10.36
N LEU A 219 -8.14 28.70 -9.89
CA LEU A 219 -7.00 29.42 -10.46
C LEU A 219 -6.74 29.01 -11.91
N ASN A 220 -6.75 27.71 -12.20
CA ASN A 220 -6.56 27.21 -13.57
C ASN A 220 -7.67 27.70 -14.50
N ARG A 221 -8.93 27.70 -14.03
CA ARG A 221 -10.05 28.24 -14.81
C ARG A 221 -9.91 29.75 -15.03
N ALA A 222 -9.49 30.50 -14.02
CA ALA A 222 -9.26 31.93 -14.15
C ALA A 222 -8.17 32.23 -15.18
N TRP A 223 -7.07 31.47 -15.14
CA TRP A 223 -5.96 31.60 -16.09
C TRP A 223 -6.42 31.32 -17.53
N SER A 224 -7.10 30.20 -17.77
CA SER A 224 -7.59 29.84 -19.11
C SER A 224 -8.60 30.84 -19.66
N THR A 225 -9.61 31.20 -18.86
CA THR A 225 -10.64 32.15 -19.30
C THR A 225 -10.08 33.55 -19.53
N ALA A 226 -9.07 33.98 -18.75
CA ALA A 226 -8.37 35.23 -19.00
C ALA A 226 -7.53 35.17 -20.29
N ALA A 227 -6.85 34.05 -20.56
CA ALA A 227 -6.10 33.85 -21.81
C ALA A 227 -7.02 33.95 -23.05
N ASP A 228 -8.27 33.50 -22.91
CA ASP A 228 -9.31 33.60 -23.94
C ASP A 228 -10.00 34.98 -23.99
N GLY A 229 -9.67 35.91 -23.08
CA GLY A 229 -10.20 37.28 -23.05
C GLY A 229 -11.52 37.44 -22.27
N HIS A 230 -11.97 36.43 -21.53
CA HIS A 230 -13.23 36.45 -20.79
C HIS A 230 -13.07 36.96 -19.35
N ILE A 231 -12.90 38.28 -19.18
CA ILE A 231 -12.58 38.90 -17.87
C ILE A 231 -13.61 38.60 -16.78
N GLY A 232 -14.91 38.60 -17.09
CA GLY A 232 -15.96 38.41 -16.07
C GLY A 232 -15.92 37.02 -15.43
N GLU A 233 -15.69 35.99 -16.24
CA GLU A 233 -15.54 34.62 -15.77
C GLU A 233 -14.20 34.42 -15.04
N ALA A 234 -13.13 35.04 -15.54
CA ALA A 234 -11.81 34.99 -14.91
C ALA A 234 -11.83 35.60 -13.50
N SER A 235 -12.41 36.81 -13.36
CA SER A 235 -12.56 37.47 -12.06
C SER A 235 -13.45 36.68 -11.09
N THR A 236 -14.53 36.08 -11.58
CA THR A 236 -15.41 35.22 -10.77
C THR A 236 -14.65 33.98 -10.27
N SER A 237 -13.87 33.36 -11.15
CA SER A 237 -13.05 32.18 -10.80
C SER A 237 -11.97 32.53 -9.77
N LEU A 238 -11.29 33.68 -9.90
CA LEU A 238 -10.34 34.18 -8.90
C LEU A 238 -10.99 34.39 -7.53
N ALA A 239 -12.16 35.03 -7.49
CA ALA A 239 -12.89 35.24 -6.24
C ALA A 239 -13.25 33.89 -5.57
N ASN A 240 -13.66 32.90 -6.37
CA ASN A 240 -14.02 31.57 -5.89
C ASN A 240 -12.81 30.76 -5.38
N ALA A 241 -11.59 31.04 -5.85
CA ALA A 241 -10.38 30.39 -5.37
C ALA A 241 -10.01 30.77 -3.93
N ARG A 242 -10.38 31.99 -3.49
CA ARG A 242 -9.86 32.61 -2.25
C ARG A 242 -10.25 31.86 -0.98
N LYS A 243 -11.55 31.59 -0.78
CA LYS A 243 -12.06 30.93 0.44
C LYS A 243 -11.47 29.53 0.65
N PRO A 244 -11.46 28.63 -0.35
CA PRO A 244 -10.79 27.33 -0.25
C PRO A 244 -9.31 27.45 0.14
N LEU A 245 -8.56 28.37 -0.47
CA LEU A 245 -7.13 28.57 -0.17
C LEU A 245 -6.91 29.13 1.26
N GLN A 246 -7.82 29.97 1.76
CA GLN A 246 -7.80 30.41 3.17
C GLN A 246 -8.06 29.25 4.14
N LEU A 247 -8.98 28.33 3.81
CA LEU A 247 -9.21 27.13 4.60
C LEU A 247 -7.97 26.23 4.61
N THR A 248 -7.30 26.07 3.47
CA THR A 248 -6.00 25.39 3.38
C THR A 248 -4.96 26.05 4.30
N ALA A 249 -4.82 27.37 4.24
CA ALA A 249 -3.88 28.11 5.09
C ALA A 249 -4.19 27.94 6.58
N ALA A 250 -5.47 27.96 6.96
CA ALA A 250 -5.90 27.77 8.33
C ALA A 250 -5.63 26.34 8.84
N ALA A 251 -5.83 25.33 7.98
CA ALA A 251 -5.56 23.94 8.31
C ALA A 251 -4.06 23.67 8.52
N LEU A 252 -3.17 24.39 7.83
CA LEU A 252 -1.72 24.26 8.01
C LEU A 252 -1.21 24.77 9.37
N LYS A 253 -1.95 25.69 10.01
CA LYS A 253 -1.57 26.29 11.31
C LYS A 253 -1.98 25.44 12.53
N LYS A 254 -2.77 24.38 12.32
CA LYS A 254 -3.18 23.45 13.36
C LYS A 254 -2.13 22.35 13.53
#